data_AF-A0A1E7FL53-F1
#
_entry.id   AF-A0A1E7FL53-F1
#
_cell.length_a   1.000
_cell.length_b   1.000
_cell.length_c   1.000
_cell.angle_alpha   90.00
_cell.angle_beta   90.00
_cell.angle_gamma   90.00
#
_symmetry.space_group_name_H-M   'P 1'
#
loop_
_entity.id
_entity.type
_entity.pdbx_description
1 polymer ?
#
loop_
_entity_poly.entity_id
_entity_poly.type
_entity_poly.pdbx_seq_one_letter_code
_entity_poly.pdbx_strand_id
1 'polypeptide(L)'
;VPGKVVMNEIDLAKQVTALNQLEEKYRKIRLREEYDDYQITGWVANAEILNSRFAMFFLAVGLFTESFTGISLPGQVEEMLRITGFI
;
A
#
# COMPACT_ATOMS: atom_id res chain seq x y z
N VAL A 1 -33.61 30.44 -13.60
CA VAL A 1 -33.05 29.08 -13.79
C VAL A 1 -32.24 29.08 -15.07
N PRO A 2 -30.90 29.11 -15.01
CA PRO A 2 -30.08 29.12 -16.22
C PRO A 2 -30.11 27.71 -16.81
N GLY A 3 -30.97 27.49 -17.80
CA GLY A 3 -31.20 26.17 -18.36
C GLY A 3 -32.16 26.27 -19.54
N LYS A 4 -31.59 26.57 -20.71
CA LYS A 4 -32.12 26.29 -22.06
C LYS A 4 -31.17 26.90 -23.11
N VAL A 5 -29.89 26.53 -23.06
CA VAL A 5 -29.09 26.56 -24.28
C VAL A 5 -29.34 25.22 -24.94
N VAL A 6 -30.17 25.21 -25.99
CA VAL A 6 -30.34 24.02 -26.83
C VAL A 6 -29.04 23.87 -27.60
N MET A 7 -28.12 23.08 -27.03
CA MET A 7 -26.85 22.81 -27.68
C MET A 7 -27.10 22.01 -28.95
N ASN A 8 -26.39 22.37 -30.01
CA ASN A 8 -26.42 21.63 -31.27
C ASN A 8 -25.93 20.19 -31.00
N GLU A 9 -26.55 19.19 -31.63
CA GLU A 9 -26.30 17.76 -31.36
C GLU A 9 -24.81 17.40 -31.54
N ILE A 10 -24.14 18.09 -32.47
CA ILE A 10 -22.71 17.93 -32.75
C ILE A 10 -21.85 18.40 -31.57
N ASP A 11 -22.20 19.51 -30.92
CA ASP A 11 -21.44 20.06 -29.80
C ASP A 11 -21.70 19.27 -28.51
N LEU A 12 -22.90 18.71 -28.36
CA LEU A 12 -23.22 17.76 -27.30
C LEU A 12 -22.40 16.47 -27.44
N ALA A 13 -22.32 15.91 -28.66
CA ALA A 13 -21.53 14.71 -28.93
C ALA A 13 -20.03 14.93 -28.66
N LYS A 14 -19.49 16.11 -28.98
CA LYS A 14 -18.11 16.49 -28.64
C LYS A 14 -17.88 16.55 -27.14
N GLN A 15 -18.80 17.13 -26.38
CA GLN A 15 -18.70 17.19 -24.91
C GLN A 15 -18.78 15.81 -24.28
N VAL A 16 -19.71 14.97 -24.71
CA VAL A 16 -19.82 13.58 -24.22
C VAL A 16 -18.55 12.79 -24.52
N THR A 17 -17.99 12.95 -25.73
CA THR A 17 -16.72 12.28 -26.09
C THR A 17 -15.56 12.75 -25.22
N ALA A 18 -15.45 14.05 -24.96
CA ALA A 18 -14.42 14.61 -24.09
C ALA A 18 -14.59 14.13 -22.63
N LEU A 19 -15.82 14.06 -22.12
CA LEU A 19 -16.11 13.54 -20.79
C LEU A 19 -15.76 12.05 -20.68
N ASN A 20 -16.09 11.24 -21.69
CA ASN A 20 -15.74 9.82 -21.72
C ASN A 20 -14.22 9.60 -21.69
N GLN A 21 -13.46 10.43 -22.43
CA GLN A 21 -11.99 10.36 -22.42
C GLN A 21 -11.41 10.70 -21.04
N LEU A 22 -11.97 11.70 -20.36
CA LEU A 22 -11.56 12.05 -19.00
C LEU A 22 -11.91 10.92 -18.02
N GLU A 23 -13.12 10.38 -18.09
CA GLU A 23 -13.54 9.26 -17.25
C GLU A 23 -12.61 8.06 -17.40
N GLU A 24 -12.28 7.69 -18.64
CA GLU A 24 -11.39 6.56 -18.91
C GLU A 24 -9.98 6.81 -18.36
N LYS A 25 -9.47 8.04 -18.48
CA LYS A 25 -8.17 8.42 -17.91
C LYS A 25 -8.16 8.26 -16.39
N TYR A 26 -9.15 8.79 -15.69
CA TYR A 26 -9.22 8.70 -14.23
C TYR A 26 -9.49 7.27 -13.75
N ARG A 27 -10.26 6.49 -14.50
CA ARG A 27 -10.47 5.06 -14.22
C ARG A 27 -9.14 4.29 -14.27
N LYS A 28 -8.30 4.54 -15.28
CA LYS A 28 -6.97 3.90 -15.39
C LYS A 28 -6.04 4.30 -14.26
N ILE A 29 -6.07 5.57 -13.83
CA ILE A 29 -5.27 6.05 -12.69
C ILE A 29 -5.71 5.34 -11.42
N ARG A 30 -7.01 5.32 -11.11
CA ARG A 30 -7.53 4.63 -9.93
C ARG A 30 -7.16 3.15 -9.90
N LEU A 31 -7.34 2.44 -11.02
CA LEU A 31 -7.00 1.02 -11.10
C LEU A 31 -5.51 0.76 -10.87
N ARG A 32 -4.64 1.69 -11.30
CA ARG A 32 -3.20 1.61 -11.02
C ARG A 32 -2.91 1.85 -9.54
N GLU A 33 -3.49 2.90 -8.96
CA GLU A 33 -3.33 3.20 -7.54
C GLU A 33 -3.83 2.04 -6.66
N GLU A 34 -4.97 1.45 -6.98
CA GLU A 34 -5.48 0.26 -6.31
C GLU A 34 -4.50 -0.92 -6.46
N TYR A 35 -4.00 -1.19 -7.67
CA TYR A 35 -3.04 -2.26 -7.89
C TYR A 35 -1.74 -2.07 -7.09
N ASP A 36 -1.20 -0.85 -7.10
CA ASP A 36 0.00 -0.50 -6.35
C ASP A 36 -0.24 -0.60 -4.83
N ASP A 37 -1.44 -0.28 -4.35
CA ASP A 37 -1.82 -0.39 -2.94
C ASP A 37 -1.96 -1.86 -2.48
N TYR A 38 -2.52 -2.73 -3.33
CA TYR A 38 -2.59 -4.16 -3.05
C TYR A 38 -1.25 -4.88 -3.16
N GLN A 39 -0.24 -4.24 -3.76
CA GLN A 39 1.07 -4.85 -3.91
C GLN A 39 1.84 -4.83 -2.57
N ILE A 40 1.90 -6.00 -1.93
CA ILE A 40 2.61 -6.20 -0.66
C ILE A 40 3.99 -6.83 -0.82
N THR A 41 4.37 -7.21 -2.05
CA THR A 41 5.64 -7.87 -2.36
C THR A 41 6.47 -7.06 -3.35
N GLY A 42 7.79 -7.04 -3.15
CA GLY A 42 8.74 -6.29 -3.98
C GLY A 42 9.15 -4.96 -3.34
N TRP A 43 9.82 -4.12 -4.12
CA TRP A 43 10.30 -2.79 -3.71
C TRP A 43 9.21 -1.74 -3.89
N VAL A 44 8.18 -1.82 -3.06
CA VAL A 44 7.01 -0.94 -3.10
C VAL A 44 6.76 -0.32 -1.73
N ALA A 45 6.20 0.89 -1.70
CA ALA A 45 6.03 1.66 -0.47
C ALA A 45 5.26 0.90 0.62
N ASN A 46 4.20 0.17 0.25
CA ASN A 46 3.43 -0.61 1.23
C ASN A 46 4.24 -1.75 1.86
N ALA A 47 5.08 -2.43 1.10
CA ALA A 47 5.98 -3.45 1.63
C ALA A 47 7.00 -2.84 2.60
N GLU A 48 7.56 -1.67 2.27
CA GLU A 48 8.49 -0.95 3.15
C GLU A 48 7.84 -0.51 4.46
N ILE A 49 6.62 0.03 4.40
CA ILE A 49 5.85 0.43 5.59
C ILE A 49 5.59 -0.77 6.49
N LEU A 50 5.14 -1.89 5.92
CA LEU A 50 4.88 -3.12 6.69
C LEU A 50 6.16 -3.65 7.34
N ASN A 51 7.24 -3.79 6.56
CA ASN A 51 8.52 -4.29 7.06
C ASN A 51 9.09 -3.38 8.17
N SER A 52 8.97 -2.06 8.01
CA SER A 52 9.43 -1.10 9.02
C SER A 52 8.63 -1.21 10.32
N ARG A 53 7.30 -1.41 10.23
CA ARG A 53 6.44 -1.64 11.41
C ARG A 53 6.80 -2.93 12.12
N PHE A 54 7.01 -4.01 11.38
CA PHE A 54 7.46 -5.27 11.97
C PHE A 54 8.83 -5.13 12.63
N ALA A 55 9.78 -4.45 12.00
CA ALA A 55 11.10 -4.19 12.58
C ALA A 55 11.00 -3.40 13.90
N MET A 56 10.21 -2.32 13.94
CA MET A 56 9.98 -1.55 15.17
C MET A 56 9.30 -2.39 16.26
N PHE A 57 8.32 -3.22 15.88
CA PHE A 57 7.65 -4.13 16.82
C PHE A 57 8.61 -5.14 17.43
N PHE A 58 9.39 -5.85 16.61
CA PHE A 58 10.37 -6.83 17.09
C PHE A 58 11.46 -6.19 17.94
N LEU A 59 11.90 -4.97 17.59
CA LEU A 59 12.84 -4.23 18.43
C LEU A 59 12.24 -3.92 19.80
N ALA A 60 11.01 -3.39 19.84
CA ALA A 60 10.35 -3.05 21.10
C ALA A 60 10.10 -4.28 21.99
N VAL A 61 9.54 -5.35 21.42
CA VAL A 61 9.27 -6.60 22.15
C VAL A 61 10.55 -7.30 22.57
N GLY A 62 11.57 -7.30 21.71
CA GLY A 62 12.83 -7.94 22.02
C GLY A 62 13.62 -7.20 23.11
N LEU A 63 13.62 -5.87 23.11
CA LEU A 63 14.19 -5.05 24.20
C LEU A 63 13.42 -5.28 25.50
N PHE A 64 12.08 -5.35 25.43
CA PHE A 64 11.25 -5.70 26.58
C PHE A 64 11.63 -7.09 27.10
N THR A 65 11.73 -8.09 26.23
CA THR A 65 12.10 -9.46 26.61
C THR A 65 13.49 -9.51 27.24
N GLU A 66 14.46 -8.83 26.66
CA GLU A 66 15.83 -8.71 27.19
C GLU A 66 15.82 -8.12 28.61
N SER A 67 14.94 -7.14 28.88
CA SER A 67 14.82 -6.55 30.22
C SER A 67 14.32 -7.53 31.30
N PHE A 68 13.57 -8.57 30.92
CA PHE A 68 13.05 -9.58 31.87
C PHE A 68 13.91 -10.85 31.93
N THR A 69 14.42 -11.32 30.80
CA THR A 69 15.13 -12.61 30.72
C THR A 69 16.65 -12.47 30.79
N GLY A 70 17.19 -11.28 30.50
CA GLY A 70 18.63 -11.05 30.36
C GLY A 70 19.23 -11.65 29.08
N ILE A 71 18.41 -12.22 28.19
CA ILE A 71 18.86 -12.78 26.90
C ILE A 71 18.90 -11.65 25.87
N SER A 72 20.06 -11.43 25.27
CA SER A 72 20.26 -10.38 24.27
C SER A 72 19.46 -10.62 23.00
N LEU A 73 19.06 -9.55 22.31
CA LEU A 73 18.37 -9.63 21.01
C LEU A 73 18.98 -10.63 20.01
N PRO A 74 20.31 -10.68 19.77
CA PRO A 74 20.89 -11.68 18.87
C PRO A 74 20.73 -13.12 19.38
N GLY A 75 20.82 -13.33 20.69
CA GLY A 75 20.59 -14.64 21.32
C GLY A 75 19.15 -15.09 21.18
N GLN A 76 18.17 -14.18 21.29
CA GLN A 76 16.76 -14.48 21.04
C GLN A 76 16.55 -14.96 19.59
N VAL A 77 17.22 -14.35 18.61
CA VAL A 77 17.15 -14.78 17.20
C VAL A 77 17.77 -16.17 17.01
N GLU A 78 18.93 -16.44 17.61
CA GLU A 78 19.56 -17.76 17.56
C GLU A 78 18.65 -18.84 18.16
N GLU A 79 18.04 -18.56 19.31
CA GLU A 79 17.13 -19.49 19.97
C GLU A 79 15.87 -19.75 19.13
N MET A 80 15.31 -18.70 18.51
CA MET A 80 14.19 -18.86 17.58
C MET A 80 14.56 -19.71 16.37
N LEU A 81 15.73 -19.50 15.77
CA LEU A 81 16.23 -20.30 14.63
C LEU A 81 16.47 -21.77 15.03
N ARG A 82 16.95 -22.00 16.26
CA ARG A 82 17.15 -23.34 16.83
C ARG A 82 15.84 -24.07 17.08
N ILE A 83 14.84 -23.41 17.69
CA ILE A 83 13.53 -24.01 17.97
C ILE A 83 12.80 -24.33 16.66
N THR A 84 12.95 -23.48 15.64
CA THR A 84 12.35 -23.68 14.31
C THR A 84 13.10 -24.70 13.44
N GLY A 85 14.28 -25.17 13.88
CA GLY A 85 15.03 -26.24 13.23
C GLY A 85 15.84 -25.81 12.01
N PHE A 86 16.14 -24.51 11.86
CA PHE A 86 17.06 -24.03 10.82
C PHE A 86 18.54 -24.26 11.19
N ILE A 87 18.85 -24.33 12.48
CA ILE A 87 20.18 -24.60 13.06
C ILE A 87 20.08 -25.54 14.26
#